data_AF-A0ABD0V2E5-F1
#
_entry.id   AF-A0ABD0V2E5-F1
#
_cell.length_a   1.000
_cell.length_b   1.000
_cell.length_c   1.000
_cell.angle_alpha   90.00
_cell.angle_beta   90.00
_cell.angle_gamma   90.00
#
_symmetry.space_group_name_H-M   'P 1'
#
loop_
_entity.id
_entity.type
_entity.pdbx_description
1 polymer ?
#
loop_
_entity_poly.entity_id
_entity_poly.type
_entity_poly.pdbx_seq_one_letter_code
_entity_poly.pdbx_strand_id
1 'polypeptide(L)'
;MQSLSSCPLSQKAEKIPLGRRPHQWAFFGHFLHSAHSSPGSLPFKKPQKSGAPPPLITSYFVLYPPLSLQIPHHTLRLLSTFSLFISHPPTPSLSSTLEFPLMDSKPPSSDHPPQEVPTNTEKEYFSEDKSSNIIIFDSSQLCNQASIPSQFFWPQTDLSCSCKQLKAPIIDLNGFLTGDKSSTKIAIDLVHSACSDHGFFQVINHGVDSSLMQDALNCIDEFFRLPLAEKLKARRKGQSKWGYAGAHTDRFTDKLPWKETLSLGYDSVASQSVFVDYLTSTLGNGFKEMGIVYQRYCDAMTKLSLSIMELLGISLGVDGGHYREFFAESTSILRCNYYPPCQEPELTFGTGPHCDPTSLTILLQQDEVDGLQVFSGGEWRVVRPLPGALVINIGDTFMFSFG
;
A
#
# COMPACT_ATOMS: atom_id res chain seq x y z
N MET A 1 -52.71 11.42 31.69
CA MET A 1 -53.39 12.37 30.78
C MET A 1 -52.93 13.78 31.17
N GLN A 2 -52.73 14.65 30.17
CA GLN A 2 -52.06 15.98 30.19
C GLN A 2 -50.52 15.89 30.24
N SER A 3 -49.72 16.13 29.19
CA SER A 3 -49.67 17.07 28.04
C SER A 3 -48.78 18.29 28.29
N LEU A 4 -47.96 18.59 27.27
CA LEU A 4 -47.26 19.85 26.93
C LEU A 4 -45.79 19.97 27.39
N SER A 5 -44.86 19.75 26.45
CA SER A 5 -44.13 20.87 25.83
C SER A 5 -43.26 20.39 24.67
N SER A 6 -43.70 20.71 23.47
CA SER A 6 -42.96 20.67 22.21
C SER A 6 -42.85 22.10 21.71
N CYS A 7 -41.64 22.63 21.47
CA CYS A 7 -41.32 23.71 20.51
C CYS A 7 -39.82 24.11 20.54
N PRO A 8 -39.28 24.89 19.57
CA PRO A 8 -38.32 24.38 18.60
C PRO A 8 -37.09 25.28 18.39
N LEU A 9 -35.92 24.74 18.05
CA LEU A 9 -34.83 25.56 17.49
C LEU A 9 -34.10 24.81 16.39
N SER A 10 -34.70 24.87 15.20
CA SER A 10 -33.97 24.87 13.94
C SER A 10 -33.66 26.33 13.61
N GLN A 11 -32.37 26.71 13.56
CA GLN A 11 -31.89 27.67 12.57
C GLN A 11 -30.34 27.69 12.50
N LYS A 12 -29.88 27.44 11.27
CA LYS A 12 -28.61 27.89 10.66
C LYS A 12 -27.31 27.24 11.15
N ALA A 13 -27.09 26.00 10.72
CA ALA A 13 -25.75 25.63 10.24
C ALA A 13 -25.62 26.18 8.82
N GLU A 14 -24.83 27.25 8.66
CA GLU A 14 -24.40 27.72 7.34
C GLU A 14 -23.69 26.57 6.63
N LYS A 15 -24.22 26.20 5.45
CA LYS A 15 -23.55 25.30 4.52
C LYS A 15 -22.26 25.96 4.08
N ILE A 16 -21.15 25.59 4.72
CA ILE A 16 -19.82 25.80 4.17
C ILE A 16 -19.78 25.04 2.85
N PRO A 17 -19.47 25.68 1.71
CA PRO A 17 -19.33 24.97 0.45
C PRO A 17 -18.18 23.98 0.60
N LEU A 18 -18.49 22.68 0.55
CA LEU A 18 -17.53 21.61 0.33
C LEU A 18 -16.90 21.82 -1.05
N GLY A 19 -15.91 22.71 -1.11
CA GLY A 19 -14.99 22.79 -2.23
C GLY A 19 -14.33 21.42 -2.36
N ARG A 20 -14.40 20.82 -3.56
CA ARG A 20 -13.68 19.60 -3.90
C ARG A 20 -12.20 19.82 -3.58
N ARG A 21 -11.71 19.25 -2.47
CA ARG A 21 -10.29 19.22 -2.16
C ARG A 21 -9.61 18.30 -3.20
N PRO A 22 -8.43 18.68 -3.72
CA PRO A 22 -7.75 17.87 -4.72
C PRO A 22 -7.44 16.49 -4.13
N HIS A 23 -7.90 15.46 -4.82
CA HIS A 23 -7.64 14.05 -4.53
C HIS A 23 -6.15 13.85 -4.22
N GLN A 24 -5.84 13.35 -3.02
CA GLN A 24 -4.46 13.13 -2.54
C GLN A 24 -3.99 11.77 -3.06
N TRP A 25 -3.21 11.76 -4.14
CA TRP A 25 -2.67 10.54 -4.73
C TRP A 25 -1.33 10.19 -4.07
N ALA A 26 -1.20 8.96 -3.61
CA ALA A 26 -0.01 8.41 -3.00
C ALA A 26 0.59 7.25 -3.82
N PHE A 27 1.91 7.23 -3.79
CA PHE A 27 2.82 6.21 -4.29
C PHE A 27 3.18 6.25 -5.77
N PHE A 28 4.47 6.44 -5.99
CA PHE A 28 5.16 6.32 -7.26
C PHE A 28 6.64 6.08 -6.93
N GLY A 29 7.21 4.98 -7.41
CA GLY A 29 8.64 4.72 -7.31
C GLY A 29 9.27 4.75 -8.69
N HIS A 30 9.93 5.85 -9.04
CA HIS A 30 11.08 5.82 -9.96
C HIS A 30 12.34 5.71 -9.12
N PHE A 31 13.19 4.74 -9.45
CA PHE A 31 14.51 4.62 -8.82
C PHE A 31 15.41 5.73 -9.35
N LEU A 32 15.62 6.77 -8.54
CA LEU A 32 16.62 7.77 -8.85
C LEU A 32 18.01 7.27 -8.42
N HIS A 33 18.92 7.23 -9.39
CA HIS A 33 20.36 7.08 -9.15
C HIS A 33 20.85 8.29 -8.35
N SER A 34 20.93 8.18 -7.01
CA SER A 34 21.68 9.15 -6.23
C SER A 34 22.21 8.54 -4.93
N ALA A 35 23.36 7.88 -5.01
CA ALA A 35 24.21 7.72 -3.83
C ALA A 35 24.82 9.09 -3.48
N HIS A 36 24.51 9.63 -2.30
CA HIS A 36 25.20 10.80 -1.79
C HIS A 36 25.93 10.52 -0.48
N SER A 37 27.23 10.79 -0.54
CA SER A 37 28.18 10.86 0.54
C SER A 37 27.95 12.11 1.39
N SER A 38 27.69 11.95 2.69
CA SER A 38 27.74 13.02 3.67
C SER A 38 29.19 13.49 3.91
N PRO A 39 29.46 14.80 4.02
CA PRO A 39 30.78 15.31 4.34
C PRO A 39 30.99 15.24 5.85
N GLY A 40 31.72 14.22 6.32
CA GLY A 40 32.17 14.18 7.71
C GLY A 40 32.21 12.81 8.37
N SER A 41 32.96 11.86 7.81
CA SER A 41 33.51 10.73 8.57
C SER A 41 34.68 10.08 7.82
N LEU A 42 35.63 9.57 8.61
CA LEU A 42 36.92 8.96 8.24
C LEU A 42 36.81 7.87 7.14
N PRO A 43 37.91 7.53 6.44
CA PRO A 43 37.84 6.98 5.09
C PRO A 43 37.34 5.54 5.09
N PHE A 44 36.03 5.37 4.89
CA PHE A 44 35.49 4.11 4.42
C PHE A 44 35.99 3.84 3.00
N LYS A 45 36.46 2.61 2.77
CA LYS A 45 36.83 2.09 1.45
C LYS A 45 35.78 2.52 0.42
N LYS A 46 36.21 3.25 -0.62
CA LYS A 46 35.39 3.54 -1.79
C LYS A 46 34.76 2.23 -2.29
N PRO A 47 33.43 2.15 -2.50
CA PRO A 47 32.85 1.03 -3.19
C PRO A 47 33.42 0.98 -4.61
N GLN A 48 33.75 -0.23 -5.04
CA GLN A 48 34.08 -0.54 -6.43
C GLN A 48 32.96 -0.04 -7.35
N LYS A 49 33.33 0.63 -8.44
CA LYS A 49 32.42 1.00 -9.53
C LYS A 49 31.90 -0.28 -10.23
N SER A 50 30.70 -0.72 -9.89
CA SER A 50 29.85 -1.58 -10.73
C SER A 50 28.47 -1.76 -10.07
N GLY A 51 27.38 -1.68 -10.83
CA GLY A 51 26.10 -2.28 -10.46
C GLY A 51 24.99 -1.29 -10.12
N ALA A 52 23.78 -1.63 -10.54
CA ALA A 52 22.53 -0.93 -10.25
C ALA A 52 22.33 -0.68 -8.74
N PRO A 53 21.48 0.30 -8.33
CA PRO A 53 21.16 0.53 -6.92
C PRO A 53 20.63 -0.76 -6.25
N PRO A 54 20.78 -0.93 -4.93
CA PRO A 54 20.19 -2.06 -4.23
C PRO A 54 18.65 -2.03 -4.35
N PRO A 55 17.97 -3.17 -4.15
CA PRO A 55 16.51 -3.20 -4.11
C PRO A 55 15.97 -2.32 -2.98
N LEU A 56 14.77 -1.78 -3.17
CA LEU A 56 14.05 -1.09 -2.09
C LEU A 56 13.13 -2.08 -1.37
N ILE A 57 13.18 -2.07 -0.04
CA ILE A 57 12.29 -2.83 0.84
C ILE A 57 11.44 -1.87 1.66
N THR A 58 10.16 -2.22 1.76
CA THR A 58 9.17 -1.46 2.54
C THR A 58 8.23 -2.39 3.27
N SER A 59 7.77 -1.95 4.44
CA SER A 59 6.75 -2.61 5.24
C SER A 59 5.64 -1.61 5.55
N TYR A 60 4.42 -1.94 5.13
CA TYR A 60 3.22 -1.14 5.38
C TYR A 60 2.37 -1.85 6.40
N PHE A 61 2.13 -1.21 7.53
CA PHE A 61 1.07 -1.60 8.44
C PHE A 61 -0.16 -0.74 8.16
N VAL A 62 -1.26 -1.38 7.79
CA VAL A 62 -2.46 -0.71 7.31
C VAL A 62 -3.61 -1.00 8.25
N LEU A 63 -4.18 0.04 8.85
CA LEU A 63 -5.34 -0.02 9.73
C LEU A 63 -6.63 0.18 8.91
N TYR A 64 -7.52 -0.80 8.95
CA TYR A 64 -8.84 -0.69 8.33
C TYR A 64 -9.83 0.00 9.28
N PRO A 65 -10.92 0.58 8.76
CA PRO A 65 -12.05 0.97 9.60
C PRO A 65 -12.62 -0.24 10.36
N PRO A 66 -13.23 -0.03 11.53
CA PRO A 66 -13.98 -1.06 12.23
C PRO A 66 -15.06 -1.68 11.35
N LEU A 67 -15.41 -2.94 11.63
CA LEU A 67 -16.41 -3.70 10.87
C LEU A 67 -17.76 -2.97 10.77
N SER A 68 -18.12 -2.14 11.76
CA SER A 68 -19.35 -1.33 11.77
C SER A 68 -19.42 -0.31 10.61
N LEU A 69 -18.28 0.12 10.07
CA LEU A 69 -18.19 0.97 8.88
C LEU A 69 -17.84 0.20 7.60
N GLN A 70 -17.50 -1.08 7.70
CA GLN A 70 -17.28 -1.93 6.52
C GLN A 70 -18.64 -2.33 5.94
N ILE A 71 -19.20 -1.46 5.09
CA ILE A 71 -20.48 -1.71 4.41
C ILE A 71 -20.40 -3.07 3.67
N PRO A 72 -21.43 -3.94 3.76
CA PRO A 72 -21.43 -5.24 3.09
C PRO A 72 -21.09 -5.10 1.60
N HIS A 73 -20.28 -6.02 1.10
CA HIS A 73 -19.68 -6.04 -0.24
C HIS A 73 -20.63 -5.79 -1.44
N HIS A 74 -21.95 -5.88 -1.25
CA HIS A 74 -22.93 -5.59 -2.30
C HIS A 74 -23.13 -4.09 -2.58
N THR A 75 -22.85 -3.20 -1.62
CA THR A 75 -22.98 -1.74 -1.83
C THR A 75 -21.68 -1.11 -2.37
N LEU A 76 -20.54 -1.77 -2.14
CA LEU A 76 -19.22 -1.37 -2.68
C LEU A 76 -19.08 -1.62 -4.20
N ARG A 77 -20.03 -2.30 -4.86
CA ARG A 77 -20.08 -2.37 -6.32
C ARG A 77 -20.26 -1.00 -6.99
N LEU A 78 -20.76 0.01 -6.25
CA LEU A 78 -20.79 1.39 -6.74
C LEU A 78 -19.48 2.15 -6.49
N LEU A 79 -18.54 1.63 -5.71
CA LEU A 79 -17.23 2.27 -5.48
C LEU A 79 -16.08 1.57 -6.20
N SER A 80 -16.18 0.27 -6.50
CA SER A 80 -15.21 -0.42 -7.38
C SER A 80 -15.46 -0.18 -8.88
N THR A 81 -16.62 0.37 -9.26
CA THR A 81 -16.94 0.73 -10.65
C THR A 81 -16.54 2.17 -11.00
N PHE A 82 -16.15 2.99 -10.02
CA PHE A 82 -15.59 4.33 -10.27
C PHE A 82 -14.08 4.31 -10.61
N SER A 83 -13.37 3.19 -10.41
CA SER A 83 -12.03 2.99 -10.98
C SER A 83 -12.03 2.72 -12.49
N LEU A 84 -13.20 2.71 -13.15
CA LEU A 84 -13.33 2.42 -14.58
C LEU A 84 -13.76 3.61 -15.46
N PHE A 85 -13.91 4.82 -14.92
CA PHE A 85 -14.18 6.03 -15.72
C PHE A 85 -13.52 7.28 -15.12
N ILE A 86 -12.19 7.34 -15.14
CA ILE A 86 -11.49 8.62 -15.30
C ILE A 86 -10.32 8.36 -16.25
N SER A 87 -10.63 8.39 -17.54
CA SER A 87 -9.63 8.67 -18.57
C SER A 87 -10.08 9.97 -19.24
N HIS A 88 -9.14 10.89 -19.36
CA HIS A 88 -9.15 12.18 -20.07
C HIS A 88 -9.36 13.45 -19.22
N PRO A 89 -8.37 14.37 -19.22
CA PRO A 89 -8.65 15.79 -18.95
C PRO A 89 -9.43 16.41 -20.14
N PRO A 90 -10.15 17.52 -19.95
CA PRO A 90 -11.01 18.07 -20.98
C PRO A 90 -10.18 18.73 -22.10
N THR A 91 -10.40 18.31 -23.33
CA THR A 91 -10.01 19.08 -24.54
C THR A 91 -11.25 19.63 -25.24
N PRO A 92 -11.17 20.84 -25.84
CA PRO A 92 -12.33 21.57 -26.32
C PRO A 92 -12.95 20.97 -27.58
N SER A 93 -14.27 21.14 -27.68
CA SER A 93 -15.18 20.66 -28.71
C SER A 93 -14.78 21.00 -30.15
N LEU A 94 -14.91 20.02 -31.05
CA LEU A 94 -15.27 20.25 -32.45
C LEU A 94 -16.16 19.10 -32.96
N SER A 95 -17.27 19.52 -33.54
CA SER A 95 -18.36 18.77 -34.16
C SER A 95 -17.89 17.88 -35.33
N SER A 96 -18.38 16.64 -35.40
CA SER A 96 -19.24 16.19 -36.51
C SER A 96 -19.66 14.72 -36.37
N THR A 97 -20.94 14.52 -36.64
CA THR A 97 -21.75 13.29 -36.71
C THR A 97 -21.22 12.32 -37.77
N LEU A 98 -21.45 11.01 -37.60
CA LEU A 98 -22.00 10.08 -38.61
C LEU A 98 -22.19 8.66 -38.00
N GLU A 99 -23.36 8.07 -38.27
CA GLU A 99 -23.93 6.83 -37.71
C GLU A 99 -23.78 5.58 -38.62
N PHE A 100 -24.04 4.41 -38.01
CA PHE A 100 -24.53 3.10 -38.53
C PHE A 100 -23.53 2.00 -38.94
N PRO A 101 -23.93 0.69 -38.97
CA PRO A 101 -24.56 -0.10 -37.91
C PRO A 101 -24.00 -1.55 -37.75
N LEU A 102 -24.48 -2.23 -36.70
CA LEU A 102 -24.35 -3.64 -36.31
C LEU A 102 -24.64 -4.69 -37.41
N MET A 103 -23.94 -5.81 -37.40
CA MET A 103 -24.43 -7.10 -37.91
C MET A 103 -24.03 -8.28 -37.02
N ASP A 104 -25.05 -9.05 -36.62
CA ASP A 104 -25.02 -10.33 -35.91
C ASP A 104 -24.64 -11.51 -36.80
N SER A 105 -23.96 -12.52 -36.27
CA SER A 105 -24.23 -13.93 -36.62
C SER A 105 -23.71 -14.91 -35.57
N LYS A 106 -24.57 -15.88 -35.23
CA LYS A 106 -24.47 -16.95 -34.22
C LYS A 106 -23.87 -18.24 -34.83
N PRO A 107 -23.23 -19.15 -34.07
CA PRO A 107 -22.56 -20.35 -34.61
C PRO A 107 -23.46 -21.59 -34.60
N PRO A 108 -23.11 -22.68 -35.33
CA PRO A 108 -23.77 -23.97 -35.17
C PRO A 108 -22.97 -24.97 -34.33
N SER A 109 -23.75 -25.77 -33.60
CA SER A 109 -23.46 -26.93 -32.76
C SER A 109 -23.36 -28.24 -33.53
N SER A 110 -22.65 -29.25 -33.00
CA SER A 110 -23.01 -30.67 -33.19
C SER A 110 -22.40 -31.57 -32.10
N ASP A 111 -23.27 -32.35 -31.46
CA ASP A 111 -23.03 -33.42 -30.48
C ASP A 111 -22.64 -34.77 -31.14
N HIS A 112 -21.89 -35.62 -30.42
CA HIS A 112 -22.23 -37.04 -30.11
C HIS A 112 -21.09 -37.79 -29.32
N PRO A 113 -21.37 -38.92 -28.63
CA PRO A 113 -20.98 -39.14 -27.22
C PRO A 113 -20.10 -40.42 -26.99
N PRO A 114 -20.08 -41.11 -25.81
CA PRO A 114 -18.87 -41.36 -25.02
C PRO A 114 -18.36 -42.81 -25.08
N GLN A 115 -17.06 -43.04 -24.78
CA GLN A 115 -16.57 -44.37 -24.40
C GLN A 115 -15.52 -44.32 -23.29
N GLU A 116 -15.58 -45.34 -22.43
CA GLU A 116 -14.95 -45.51 -21.13
C GLU A 116 -13.47 -45.91 -21.14
N VAL A 117 -12.88 -45.73 -19.97
CA VAL A 117 -11.47 -45.81 -19.52
C VAL A 117 -10.91 -47.25 -19.52
N PRO A 118 -9.57 -47.42 -19.61
CA PRO A 118 -8.90 -47.94 -18.42
C PRO A 118 -7.58 -47.23 -18.05
N THR A 119 -7.34 -47.26 -16.74
CA THR A 119 -6.22 -46.84 -15.90
C THR A 119 -4.79 -47.17 -16.40
N ASN A 120 -3.84 -46.22 -16.30
CA ASN A 120 -2.70 -46.29 -15.36
C ASN A 120 -1.71 -45.11 -15.49
N THR A 121 -1.37 -44.55 -14.32
CA THR A 121 -0.07 -44.02 -13.84
C THR A 121 0.83 -43.14 -14.73
N GLU A 122 1.08 -41.94 -14.19
CA GLU A 122 2.30 -41.12 -14.30
C GLU A 122 2.78 -40.70 -15.70
N LYS A 123 2.40 -39.47 -16.10
CA LYS A 123 3.26 -38.41 -16.70
C LYS A 123 2.39 -37.36 -17.39
N GLU A 124 2.03 -36.29 -16.69
CA GLU A 124 1.62 -35.04 -17.34
C GLU A 124 2.12 -33.84 -16.51
N TYR A 125 3.32 -33.37 -16.83
CA TYR A 125 3.66 -31.95 -16.81
C TYR A 125 4.34 -31.67 -18.14
N PHE A 126 3.95 -30.55 -18.77
CA PHE A 126 4.15 -30.16 -20.17
C PHE A 126 3.08 -30.64 -21.14
N SER A 127 1.91 -30.02 -21.07
CA SER A 127 1.19 -29.60 -22.27
C SER A 127 1.51 -28.13 -22.53
N GLU A 128 2.07 -27.84 -23.71
CA GLU A 128 2.17 -26.49 -24.26
C GLU A 128 0.75 -26.00 -24.58
N ASP A 129 0.12 -25.30 -23.64
CA ASP A 129 -1.08 -24.52 -23.95
C ASP A 129 -0.67 -23.16 -24.51
N LYS A 130 -0.64 -23.07 -25.85
CA LYS A 130 -0.53 -21.81 -26.60
C LYS A 130 -1.86 -21.05 -26.54
N SER A 131 -2.30 -20.61 -25.35
CA SER A 131 -3.46 -19.71 -25.24
C SER A 131 -3.60 -18.88 -23.95
N SER A 132 -2.57 -18.76 -23.11
CA SER A 132 -2.52 -17.67 -22.11
C SER A 132 -1.08 -17.25 -21.83
N ASN A 133 -0.71 -16.01 -22.22
CA ASN A 133 0.55 -15.39 -21.85
C ASN A 133 0.54 -15.07 -20.34
N ILE A 134 0.64 -16.08 -19.48
CA ILE A 134 0.76 -15.88 -18.03
C ILE A 134 2.17 -15.38 -17.74
N ILE A 135 2.29 -14.09 -17.48
CA ILE A 135 3.57 -13.49 -17.07
C ILE A 135 3.85 -13.92 -15.63
N ILE A 136 5.01 -14.55 -15.46
CA ILE A 136 5.55 -14.88 -14.15
C ILE A 136 6.59 -13.81 -13.82
N PHE A 137 6.34 -13.03 -12.77
CA PHE A 137 7.33 -12.08 -12.27
C PHE A 137 8.39 -12.81 -11.46
N ASP A 138 9.52 -13.12 -12.10
CA ASP A 138 10.74 -13.60 -11.43
C ASP A 138 11.76 -12.47 -11.41
N SER A 139 11.86 -11.79 -10.26
CA SER A 139 12.79 -10.66 -10.08
C SER A 139 14.25 -11.04 -10.34
N SER A 140 14.66 -12.30 -10.13
CA SER A 140 16.03 -12.76 -10.36
C SER A 140 16.42 -12.84 -11.84
N GLN A 141 15.41 -12.99 -12.72
CA GLN A 141 15.60 -13.06 -14.17
C GLN A 141 15.34 -11.69 -14.81
N LEU A 142 14.22 -11.06 -14.45
CA LEU A 142 13.75 -9.83 -15.08
C LEU A 142 14.68 -8.63 -14.83
N CYS A 143 15.32 -8.53 -13.66
CA CYS A 143 16.22 -7.42 -13.36
C CYS A 143 17.50 -7.39 -14.23
N ASN A 144 17.82 -8.53 -14.86
CA ASN A 144 19.00 -8.71 -15.71
C ASN A 144 18.68 -8.59 -17.21
N GLN A 145 17.40 -8.41 -17.57
CA GLN A 145 17.00 -8.23 -18.96
C GLN A 145 17.28 -6.78 -19.42
N ALA A 146 17.79 -6.63 -20.64
CA ALA A 146 18.11 -5.31 -21.20
C ALA A 146 16.88 -4.43 -21.43
N SER A 147 15.73 -5.05 -21.67
CA SER A 147 14.43 -4.38 -21.85
C SER A 147 13.37 -5.09 -21.02
N ILE A 148 12.50 -4.33 -20.36
CA ILE A 148 11.41 -4.89 -19.58
C ILE A 148 10.22 -5.27 -20.49
N PRO A 149 9.40 -6.28 -20.11
CA PRO A 149 8.23 -6.63 -20.91
C PRO A 149 7.22 -5.47 -21.02
N SER A 150 6.56 -5.33 -22.16
CA SER A 150 5.66 -4.20 -22.44
C SER A 150 4.46 -4.11 -21.50
N GLN A 151 4.12 -5.19 -20.81
CA GLN A 151 3.05 -5.21 -19.80
C GLN A 151 3.43 -4.40 -18.55
N PHE A 152 4.71 -4.11 -18.34
CA PHE A 152 5.20 -3.22 -17.29
C PHE A 152 5.27 -1.76 -17.74
N PHE A 153 4.94 -1.45 -19.00
CA PHE A 153 4.95 -0.07 -19.48
C PHE A 153 3.75 0.70 -18.94
N TRP A 154 4.04 1.87 -18.38
CA TRP A 154 3.04 2.83 -17.94
C TRP A 154 2.92 3.99 -18.93
N PRO A 155 1.75 4.63 -19.05
CA PRO A 155 1.57 5.78 -19.94
C PRO A 155 2.50 6.94 -19.58
N GLN A 156 3.06 7.62 -20.60
CA GLN A 156 3.97 8.75 -20.39
C GLN A 156 3.30 9.93 -19.65
N THR A 157 1.98 10.07 -19.75
CA THR A 157 1.21 11.05 -18.97
C THR A 157 1.28 10.79 -17.47
N ASP A 158 1.47 9.53 -17.07
CA ASP A 158 1.50 9.12 -15.68
C ASP A 158 2.94 9.18 -15.14
N LEU A 159 3.95 9.04 -16.01
CA LEU A 159 5.40 9.01 -15.73
C LEU A 159 6.03 10.39 -15.41
N SER A 160 5.24 11.44 -15.20
CA SER A 160 5.76 12.76 -14.86
C SER A 160 6.47 12.74 -13.51
N CYS A 161 7.80 12.81 -13.50
CA CYS A 161 8.61 12.82 -12.28
C CYS A 161 8.98 14.26 -11.88
N SER A 162 9.02 14.54 -10.58
CA SER A 162 9.58 15.78 -10.05
C SER A 162 10.60 15.47 -8.96
N CYS A 163 11.71 16.21 -8.95
CA CYS A 163 12.77 16.08 -7.96
C CYS A 163 12.48 16.88 -6.66
N LYS A 164 11.36 17.60 -6.60
CA LYS A 164 11.01 18.41 -5.44
C LYS A 164 10.67 17.52 -4.26
N GLN A 165 11.15 17.90 -3.09
CA GLN A 165 10.87 17.17 -1.86
C GLN A 165 9.57 17.66 -1.23
N LEU A 166 8.76 16.73 -0.73
CA LEU A 166 7.60 17.04 0.11
C LEU A 166 8.12 17.52 1.46
N LYS A 167 7.63 18.66 1.94
CA LYS A 167 7.90 19.16 3.28
C LYS A 167 6.99 18.46 4.30
N ALA A 168 7.05 17.13 4.34
CA ALA A 168 6.31 16.35 5.32
C ALA A 168 6.82 16.72 6.73
N PRO A 169 5.94 17.20 7.64
CA PRO A 169 6.37 17.59 8.96
C PRO A 169 6.86 16.37 9.75
N ILE A 170 7.84 16.61 10.61
CA ILE A 170 8.41 15.61 11.52
C ILE A 170 7.77 15.81 12.88
N ILE A 171 7.15 14.77 13.39
CA ILE A 171 6.38 14.78 14.62
C ILE A 171 7.10 13.93 15.66
N ASP A 172 7.58 14.60 16.71
CA ASP A 172 8.15 13.91 17.86
C ASP A 172 7.03 13.41 18.77
N LEU A 173 6.86 12.09 18.84
CA LEU A 173 5.82 11.48 19.66
C LEU A 173 6.22 11.30 21.13
N ASN A 174 7.48 11.52 21.51
CA ASN A 174 7.93 11.29 22.88
C ASN A 174 7.12 12.10 23.89
N GLY A 175 6.88 13.38 23.60
CA GLY A 175 6.10 14.26 24.47
C GLY A 175 4.66 13.80 24.65
N PHE A 176 4.03 13.35 23.56
CA PHE A 176 2.69 12.78 23.60
C PHE A 176 2.65 11.48 24.42
N LEU A 177 3.59 10.57 24.17
CA LEU A 177 3.66 9.27 24.85
C LEU A 177 4.02 9.38 26.35
N THR A 178 4.71 10.45 26.76
CA THR A 178 5.09 10.70 28.15
C THR A 178 4.14 11.65 28.89
N GLY A 179 3.14 12.21 28.21
CA GLY A 179 2.15 13.12 28.79
C GLY A 179 2.63 14.57 28.98
N ASP A 180 3.69 14.98 28.28
CA ASP A 180 4.14 16.37 28.26
C ASP A 180 3.20 17.26 27.44
N LYS A 181 2.52 18.20 28.10
CA LYS A 181 1.44 18.99 27.49
C LYS A 181 1.92 19.93 26.38
N SER A 182 3.08 20.55 26.54
CA SER A 182 3.61 21.50 25.55
C SER A 182 4.03 20.79 24.28
N SER A 183 4.78 19.69 24.39
CA SER A 183 5.19 18.87 23.25
C SER A 183 3.98 18.21 22.57
N THR A 184 3.00 17.74 23.35
CA THR A 184 1.74 17.21 22.82
C THR A 184 1.01 18.24 21.97
N LYS A 185 0.93 19.50 22.43
CA LYS A 185 0.29 20.58 21.66
C LYS A 185 1.00 20.83 20.34
N ILE A 186 2.35 20.83 20.33
CA ILE A 186 3.14 20.98 19.10
C ILE A 186 2.84 19.83 18.13
N ALA A 187 2.81 18.59 18.62
CA ALA A 187 2.49 17.43 17.80
C ALA A 187 1.07 17.53 17.20
N ILE A 188 0.08 17.95 17.99
CA ILE A 188 -1.30 18.18 17.54
C ILE A 188 -1.36 19.20 16.41
N ASP A 189 -0.72 20.36 16.58
CA ASP A 189 -0.74 21.45 15.60
C ASP A 189 -0.08 21.01 14.28
N LEU A 190 1.02 20.24 14.36
CA LEU A 190 1.70 19.67 13.20
C LEU A 190 0.87 18.60 12.48
N VAL A 191 0.24 17.68 13.22
CA VAL A 191 -0.68 16.68 12.64
C VAL A 191 -1.83 17.39 11.92
N HIS A 192 -2.49 18.35 12.57
CA HIS A 192 -3.59 19.10 11.98
C HIS A 192 -3.18 19.77 10.66
N SER A 193 -2.01 20.44 10.66
CA SER A 193 -1.48 21.07 9.45
C SER A 193 -1.17 20.07 8.35
N ALA A 194 -0.54 18.93 8.68
CA ALA A 194 -0.19 17.88 7.73
C ALA A 194 -1.43 17.30 7.05
N CYS A 195 -2.43 16.95 7.85
CA CYS A 195 -3.69 16.36 7.40
C CYS A 195 -4.52 17.35 6.55
N SER A 196 -4.46 18.65 6.88
CA SER A 196 -5.17 19.70 6.14
C SER A 196 -4.56 20.00 4.77
N ASP A 197 -3.25 19.80 4.61
CA ASP A 197 -2.54 20.07 3.36
C ASP A 197 -2.52 18.83 2.46
N HIS A 198 -1.73 17.82 2.83
CA HIS A 198 -1.40 16.71 1.95
C HIS A 198 -1.57 15.32 2.56
N GLY A 199 -1.92 15.20 3.85
CA GLY A 199 -2.26 13.92 4.48
C GLY A 199 -1.07 13.03 4.86
N PHE A 200 0.16 13.56 4.82
CA PHE A 200 1.39 12.81 5.12
C PHE A 200 2.21 13.51 6.21
N PHE A 201 2.87 12.73 7.07
CA PHE A 201 3.86 13.23 8.02
C PHE A 201 4.83 12.11 8.42
N GLN A 202 5.92 12.47 9.07
CA GLN A 202 6.87 11.51 9.63
C GLN A 202 6.77 11.52 11.15
N VAL A 203 6.92 10.37 11.79
CA VAL A 203 6.99 10.28 13.25
C VAL A 203 8.38 9.80 13.68
N ILE A 204 8.91 10.43 14.72
CA ILE A 204 10.15 10.04 15.42
C ILE A 204 9.85 9.82 16.90
N ASN A 205 10.75 9.14 17.60
CA ASN A 205 10.56 8.77 19.01
C ASN A 205 9.19 8.12 19.28
N HIS A 206 8.73 7.31 18.32
CA HIS A 206 7.40 6.70 18.29
C HIS A 206 7.26 5.47 19.21
N GLY A 207 8.30 5.13 19.97
CA GLY A 207 8.27 4.03 20.95
C GLY A 207 8.35 2.62 20.37
N VAL A 208 8.55 2.46 19.05
CA VAL A 208 8.81 1.15 18.44
C VAL A 208 10.32 0.91 18.48
N ASP A 209 10.70 -0.26 18.99
CA ASP A 209 12.10 -0.63 19.13
C ASP A 209 12.81 -0.70 17.77
N SER A 210 13.95 -0.02 17.67
CA SER A 210 14.72 0.05 16.43
C SER A 210 15.27 -1.29 15.97
N SER A 211 15.66 -2.17 16.90
CA SER A 211 16.12 -3.52 16.55
C SER A 211 14.97 -4.37 16.00
N LEU A 212 13.76 -4.23 16.53
CA LEU A 212 12.57 -4.90 16.00
C LEU A 212 12.21 -4.43 14.58
N MET A 213 12.35 -3.13 14.29
CA MET A 213 12.15 -2.62 12.92
C MET A 213 13.21 -3.17 11.96
N GLN A 214 14.46 -3.23 12.40
CA GLN A 214 15.55 -3.80 11.61
C GLN A 214 15.37 -5.30 11.37
N ASP A 215 14.98 -6.06 12.40
CA ASP A 215 14.67 -7.48 12.28
C ASP A 215 13.54 -7.71 11.29
N ALA A 216 12.48 -6.88 11.33
CA ALA A 216 11.37 -6.96 10.37
C ALA A 216 11.81 -6.68 8.93
N LEU A 217 12.75 -5.76 8.69
CA LEU A 217 13.32 -5.54 7.35
C LEU A 217 14.21 -6.70 6.92
N ASN A 218 15.06 -7.22 7.81
CA ASN A 218 15.97 -8.33 7.52
C ASN A 218 15.18 -9.61 7.17
N CYS A 219 14.13 -9.94 7.94
CA CYS A 219 13.32 -11.12 7.69
C CYS A 219 12.66 -11.10 6.30
N ILE A 220 12.16 -9.95 5.83
CA ILE A 220 11.54 -9.90 4.50
C ILE A 220 12.58 -9.86 3.38
N ASP A 221 13.71 -9.20 3.60
CA ASP A 221 14.82 -9.21 2.67
C ASP A 221 15.29 -10.65 2.41
N GLU A 222 15.47 -11.45 3.47
CA GLU A 222 15.75 -12.88 3.37
C GLU A 222 14.65 -13.64 2.62
N PHE A 223 13.38 -13.39 2.92
CA PHE A 223 12.25 -14.02 2.22
C PHE A 223 12.27 -13.72 0.71
N PHE A 224 12.48 -12.48 0.29
CA PHE A 224 12.45 -12.12 -1.14
C PHE A 224 13.66 -12.60 -1.92
N ARG A 225 14.79 -12.87 -1.23
CA ARG A 225 15.97 -13.54 -1.82
C ARG A 225 15.77 -15.04 -2.08
N LEU A 226 14.73 -15.66 -1.53
CA LEU A 226 14.45 -17.07 -1.79
C LEU A 226 14.17 -17.33 -3.27
N PRO A 227 14.48 -18.54 -3.78
CA PRO A 227 14.06 -18.94 -5.12
C PRO A 227 12.55 -18.77 -5.31
N LEU A 228 12.12 -18.37 -6.51
CA LEU A 228 10.71 -18.13 -6.80
C LEU A 228 9.80 -19.31 -6.42
N ALA A 229 10.25 -20.55 -6.63
CA ALA A 229 9.51 -21.75 -6.25
C ALA A 229 9.18 -21.81 -4.75
N GLU A 230 10.09 -21.36 -3.88
CA GLU A 230 9.88 -21.29 -2.44
C GLU A 230 8.89 -20.18 -2.08
N LYS A 231 9.04 -18.98 -2.68
CA LYS A 231 8.10 -17.86 -2.49
C LYS A 231 6.68 -18.22 -2.93
N LEU A 232 6.54 -18.99 -4.00
CA LEU A 232 5.26 -19.46 -4.53
C LEU A 232 4.54 -20.47 -3.63
N LYS A 233 5.19 -21.09 -2.64
CA LYS A 233 4.49 -21.87 -1.60
C LYS A 233 3.51 -20.99 -0.81
N ALA A 234 3.86 -19.72 -0.60
CA ALA A 234 2.99 -18.72 0.00
C ALA A 234 2.10 -17.97 -1.00
N ARG A 235 2.00 -18.41 -2.26
CA ARG A 235 1.21 -17.71 -3.29
C ARG A 235 -0.21 -17.44 -2.81
N ARG A 236 -0.66 -16.20 -3.00
CA ARG A 236 -2.04 -15.79 -2.77
C ARG A 236 -3.01 -16.65 -3.60
N LYS A 237 -4.01 -17.24 -2.94
CA LYS A 237 -5.00 -18.15 -3.56
C LYS A 237 -6.40 -17.53 -3.59
N GLY A 238 -7.11 -17.68 -4.71
CA GLY A 238 -8.49 -17.25 -4.86
C GLY A 238 -8.70 -15.78 -4.49
N GLN A 239 -9.71 -15.51 -3.65
CA GLN A 239 -10.04 -14.17 -3.16
C GLN A 239 -9.30 -13.80 -1.86
N SER A 240 -8.31 -14.60 -1.42
CA SER A 240 -7.52 -14.30 -0.23
C SER A 240 -6.84 -12.93 -0.38
N LYS A 241 -6.83 -12.13 0.69
CA LYS A 241 -6.05 -10.89 0.76
C LYS A 241 -4.59 -11.16 1.17
N TRP A 242 -4.27 -12.40 1.53
CA TRP A 242 -3.00 -12.83 2.11
C TRP A 242 -2.16 -13.66 1.15
N GLY A 243 -0.85 -13.62 1.35
CA GLY A 243 0.14 -14.39 0.62
C GLY A 243 0.99 -13.55 -0.34
N TYR A 244 1.86 -14.27 -1.04
CA TYR A 244 2.81 -13.77 -2.01
C TYR A 244 2.13 -13.46 -3.35
N ALA A 245 2.51 -12.34 -3.96
CA ALA A 245 2.17 -11.96 -5.32
C ALA A 245 3.37 -11.27 -5.99
N GLY A 246 3.71 -11.68 -7.20
CA GLY A 246 4.66 -11.00 -8.08
C GLY A 246 3.90 -10.13 -9.08
N ALA A 247 4.23 -8.84 -9.17
CA ALA A 247 3.64 -7.85 -10.07
C ALA A 247 2.10 -7.79 -10.11
N HIS A 248 1.42 -8.34 -9.10
CA HIS A 248 -0.04 -8.47 -9.08
C HIS A 248 -0.63 -9.03 -10.39
N THR A 249 0.05 -9.98 -11.04
CA THR A 249 -0.41 -10.60 -12.30
C THR A 249 -1.71 -11.40 -12.15
N ASP A 250 -2.14 -11.66 -10.91
CA ASP A 250 -3.45 -12.21 -10.59
C ASP A 250 -4.60 -11.20 -10.70
N ARG A 251 -4.29 -9.90 -10.88
CA ARG A 251 -5.27 -8.80 -10.91
C ARG A 251 -5.24 -7.96 -12.18
N PHE A 252 -4.07 -7.85 -12.80
CA PHE A 252 -3.84 -6.97 -13.94
C PHE A 252 -3.18 -7.74 -15.09
N THR A 253 -3.43 -7.29 -16.32
CA THR A 253 -2.86 -7.86 -17.55
C THR A 253 -1.87 -6.91 -18.24
N ASP A 254 -1.96 -5.62 -17.90
CA ASP A 254 -1.16 -4.50 -18.38
C ASP A 254 -0.93 -3.51 -17.23
N LYS A 255 0.01 -2.57 -17.39
CA LYS A 255 0.46 -1.65 -16.34
C LYS A 255 0.83 -2.39 -15.04
N LEU A 256 1.55 -3.49 -15.21
CA LEU A 256 1.98 -4.32 -14.10
C LEU A 256 2.97 -3.54 -13.21
N PRO A 257 2.79 -3.56 -11.88
CA PRO A 257 3.75 -2.99 -10.96
C PRO A 257 5.05 -3.81 -10.91
N TRP A 258 6.20 -3.13 -10.95
CA TRP A 258 7.53 -3.69 -10.83
C TRP A 258 7.89 -3.99 -9.37
N LYS A 259 7.20 -4.97 -8.78
CA LYS A 259 7.42 -5.37 -7.39
C LYS A 259 7.00 -6.80 -7.08
N GLU A 260 7.54 -7.32 -5.99
CA GLU A 260 7.00 -8.46 -5.27
C GLU A 260 6.30 -7.98 -3.98
N THR A 261 5.32 -8.74 -3.51
CA THR A 261 4.54 -8.40 -2.32
C THR A 261 4.21 -9.63 -1.51
N LEU A 262 4.41 -9.57 -0.20
CA LEU A 262 3.87 -10.53 0.78
C LEU A 262 2.88 -9.79 1.68
N SER A 263 1.62 -10.22 1.68
CA SER A 263 0.57 -9.65 2.56
C SER A 263 0.18 -10.64 3.66
N LEU A 264 0.17 -10.19 4.91
CA LEU A 264 -0.17 -10.99 6.08
C LEU A 264 -1.29 -10.29 6.86
N GLY A 265 -2.30 -11.08 7.26
CA GLY A 265 -3.45 -10.57 7.98
C GLY A 265 -3.23 -10.57 9.47
N TYR A 266 -3.55 -9.44 10.09
CA TYR A 266 -3.40 -9.26 11.52
C TYR A 266 -4.72 -8.81 12.13
N ASP A 267 -5.13 -9.54 13.15
CA ASP A 267 -6.26 -9.19 13.98
C ASP A 267 -5.74 -9.14 15.41
N SER A 268 -5.83 -7.95 16.03
CA SER A 268 -5.33 -7.70 17.38
C SER A 268 -6.07 -8.51 18.45
N VAL A 269 -7.26 -9.02 18.13
CA VAL A 269 -8.10 -9.84 19.01
C VAL A 269 -7.85 -11.34 18.79
N ALA A 270 -7.18 -11.72 17.70
CA ALA A 270 -6.85 -13.10 17.38
C ALA A 270 -5.62 -13.64 18.16
N SER A 271 -5.35 -14.93 18.04
CA SER A 271 -4.27 -15.65 18.73
C SER A 271 -2.91 -14.92 18.68
N GLN A 272 -2.11 -15.04 19.75
CA GLN A 272 -0.74 -14.52 19.82
C GLN A 272 0.25 -15.16 18.82
N SER A 273 -0.19 -16.14 18.02
CA SER A 273 0.66 -16.93 17.11
C SER A 273 0.25 -16.87 15.63
N VAL A 274 -0.67 -15.97 15.24
CA VAL A 274 -1.27 -15.97 13.88
C VAL A 274 -0.21 -16.03 12.76
N PHE A 275 0.86 -15.25 12.87
CA PHE A 275 1.92 -15.27 11.85
C PHE A 275 2.83 -16.48 11.94
N VAL A 276 3.13 -16.96 13.16
CA VAL A 276 3.92 -18.18 13.36
C VAL A 276 3.20 -19.36 12.71
N ASP A 277 1.92 -19.51 12.99
CA ASP A 277 1.11 -20.62 12.48
C ASP A 277 0.97 -20.52 10.95
N TYR A 278 0.70 -19.32 10.42
CA TYR A 278 0.61 -19.11 8.97
C TYR A 278 1.93 -19.43 8.26
N LEU A 279 3.05 -18.87 8.72
CA LEU A 279 4.33 -19.03 8.04
C LEU A 279 4.87 -20.45 8.18
N THR A 280 4.73 -21.09 9.35
CA THR A 280 5.18 -22.47 9.53
C THR A 280 4.35 -23.47 8.74
N SER A 281 3.03 -23.31 8.69
CA SER A 281 2.15 -24.17 7.88
C SER A 281 2.35 -23.97 6.37
N THR A 282 2.74 -22.77 5.94
CA THR A 282 2.87 -22.42 4.51
C THR A 282 4.28 -22.64 3.96
N LEU A 283 5.31 -22.31 4.74
CA LEU A 283 6.71 -22.29 4.31
C LEU A 283 7.60 -23.26 5.10
N GLY A 284 7.08 -23.86 6.18
CA GLY A 284 7.79 -24.82 7.02
C GLY A 284 8.40 -24.20 8.28
N ASN A 285 8.90 -25.07 9.17
CA ASN A 285 9.38 -24.68 10.52
C ASN A 285 10.56 -23.70 10.52
N GLY A 286 11.31 -23.57 9.41
CA GLY A 286 12.38 -22.58 9.28
C GLY A 286 11.90 -21.13 9.37
N PHE A 287 10.62 -20.86 9.12
CA PHE A 287 10.04 -19.51 9.15
C PHE A 287 9.39 -19.14 10.49
N LYS A 288 9.59 -19.97 11.52
CA LYS A 288 9.04 -19.72 12.86
C LYS A 288 9.52 -18.38 13.44
N GLU A 289 10.82 -18.09 13.35
CA GLU A 289 11.40 -16.86 13.89
C GLU A 289 10.88 -15.62 13.15
N MET A 290 10.76 -15.67 11.83
CA MET A 290 10.11 -14.61 11.04
C MET A 290 8.67 -14.36 11.53
N GLY A 291 7.92 -15.41 11.85
CA GLY A 291 6.58 -15.28 12.43
C GLY A 291 6.58 -14.59 13.79
N ILE A 292 7.54 -14.91 14.67
CA ILE A 292 7.68 -14.27 15.99
C ILE A 292 8.03 -12.78 15.84
N VAL A 293 8.98 -12.45 14.96
CA VAL A 293 9.37 -11.07 14.66
C VAL A 293 8.18 -10.27 14.17
N TYR A 294 7.44 -10.78 13.18
CA TYR A 294 6.28 -10.05 12.66
C TYR A 294 5.14 -9.93 13.66
N GLN A 295 4.95 -10.91 14.54
CA GLN A 295 3.93 -10.83 15.57
C GLN A 295 4.25 -9.64 16.48
N ARG A 296 5.47 -9.59 17.02
CA ARG A 296 5.93 -8.48 17.86
C ARG A 296 5.89 -7.14 17.13
N TYR A 297 6.26 -7.12 15.85
CA TYR A 297 6.24 -5.92 15.02
C TYR A 297 4.81 -5.39 14.83
N CYS A 298 3.86 -6.24 14.46
CA CYS A 298 2.46 -5.84 14.30
C CYS A 298 1.80 -5.46 15.64
N ASP A 299 2.15 -6.11 16.75
CA ASP A 299 1.70 -5.69 18.08
C ASP A 299 2.17 -4.26 18.39
N ALA A 300 3.42 -3.94 18.06
CA ALA A 300 3.99 -2.60 18.23
C ALA A 300 3.33 -1.57 17.29
N MET A 301 3.13 -1.92 16.01
CA MET A 301 2.46 -1.07 15.04
C MET A 301 0.98 -0.83 15.38
N THR A 302 0.30 -1.80 16.00
CA THR A 302 -1.07 -1.64 16.51
C THR A 302 -1.12 -0.65 17.66
N LYS A 303 -0.18 -0.71 18.60
CA LYS A 303 -0.10 0.28 19.68
C LYS A 303 0.17 1.68 19.13
N LEU A 304 1.12 1.80 18.21
CA LEU A 304 1.46 3.05 17.56
C LEU A 304 0.28 3.62 16.76
N SER A 305 -0.43 2.78 16.00
CA SER A 305 -1.58 3.22 15.21
C SER A 305 -2.66 3.82 16.09
N LEU A 306 -2.99 3.19 17.22
CA LEU A 306 -3.96 3.72 18.19
C LEU A 306 -3.52 5.05 18.81
N SER A 307 -2.23 5.20 19.13
CA SER A 307 -1.67 6.48 19.59
C SER A 307 -1.76 7.58 18.52
N ILE A 308 -1.55 7.25 17.25
CA ILE A 308 -1.72 8.20 16.14
C ILE A 308 -3.19 8.56 15.95
N MET A 309 -4.11 7.58 16.06
CA MET A 309 -5.55 7.83 15.98
C MET A 309 -6.05 8.76 17.10
N GLU A 310 -5.54 8.60 18.32
CA GLU A 310 -5.80 9.51 19.44
C GLU A 310 -5.31 10.93 19.12
N LEU A 311 -4.07 11.07 18.69
CA LEU A 311 -3.49 12.36 18.32
C LEU A 311 -4.27 13.05 17.19
N LEU A 312 -4.70 12.28 16.19
CA LEU A 312 -5.58 12.75 15.11
C LEU A 312 -6.93 13.23 15.64
N GLY A 313 -7.55 12.48 16.57
CA GLY A 313 -8.82 12.88 17.19
C GLY A 313 -8.72 14.23 17.89
N ILE A 314 -7.68 14.40 18.71
CA ILE A 314 -7.44 15.67 19.41
C ILE A 314 -7.19 16.80 18.41
N SER A 315 -6.44 16.54 17.34
CA SER A 315 -6.16 17.53 16.29
C SER A 315 -7.41 18.01 15.56
N LEU A 316 -8.45 17.18 15.50
CA LEU A 316 -9.74 17.50 14.90
C LEU A 316 -10.75 18.08 15.91
N GLY A 317 -10.33 18.31 17.16
CA GLY A 317 -11.20 18.81 18.23
C GLY A 317 -12.18 17.75 18.77
N VAL A 318 -11.94 16.48 18.49
CA VAL A 318 -12.67 15.35 19.04
C VAL A 318 -12.03 14.94 20.38
N ASP A 319 -12.81 14.34 21.27
CA ASP A 319 -12.29 13.74 22.50
C ASP A 319 -11.15 12.74 22.18
N GLY A 320 -10.06 12.81 22.94
CA GLY A 320 -8.86 12.01 22.66
C GLY A 320 -9.09 10.50 22.71
N GLY A 321 -9.99 10.03 23.57
CA GLY A 321 -10.32 8.60 23.63
C GLY A 321 -11.10 8.10 22.42
N HIS A 322 -11.83 8.98 21.73
CA HIS A 322 -12.86 8.59 20.77
C HIS A 322 -12.32 7.73 19.62
N TYR A 323 -11.35 8.21 18.84
CA TYR A 323 -10.81 7.42 17.74
C TYR A 323 -9.95 6.26 18.21
N ARG A 324 -9.25 6.40 19.34
CA ARG A 324 -8.49 5.30 19.92
C ARG A 324 -9.40 4.11 20.23
N GLU A 325 -10.54 4.37 20.86
CA GLU A 325 -11.54 3.35 21.21
C GLU A 325 -12.25 2.84 19.97
N PHE A 326 -12.66 3.74 19.06
CA PHE A 326 -13.31 3.38 17.82
C PHE A 326 -12.48 2.39 17.00
N PHE A 327 -11.16 2.59 16.92
CA PHE A 327 -10.25 1.73 16.16
C PHE A 327 -9.67 0.54 16.94
N ALA A 328 -10.00 0.36 18.23
CA ALA A 328 -9.37 -0.64 19.09
C ALA A 328 -9.54 -2.09 18.59
N GLU A 329 -10.68 -2.41 17.98
CA GLU A 329 -11.01 -3.73 17.43
C GLU A 329 -10.86 -3.80 15.90
N SER A 330 -10.08 -2.89 15.32
CA SER A 330 -9.88 -2.85 13.88
C SER A 330 -8.93 -3.94 13.41
N THR A 331 -9.23 -4.48 12.23
CA THR A 331 -8.33 -5.41 11.54
C THR A 331 -7.22 -4.64 10.84
N SER A 332 -6.07 -5.27 10.71
CA SER A 332 -4.90 -4.70 10.06
C SER A 332 -4.29 -5.63 9.03
N ILE A 333 -3.57 -5.04 8.08
CA ILE A 333 -2.78 -5.79 7.10
C ILE A 333 -1.35 -5.32 7.17
N LEU A 334 -0.45 -6.29 7.31
CA LEU A 334 0.95 -6.08 7.05
C LEU A 334 1.21 -6.39 5.57
N ARG A 335 1.76 -5.45 4.83
CA ARG A 335 2.18 -5.63 3.44
C ARG A 335 3.65 -5.29 3.31
N CYS A 336 4.46 -6.29 3.01
CA CYS A 336 5.86 -6.06 2.71
C CYS A 336 6.05 -6.06 1.18
N ASN A 337 6.76 -5.07 0.66
CA ASN A 337 7.03 -4.96 -0.77
C ASN A 337 8.54 -4.93 -1.01
N TYR A 338 8.93 -5.59 -2.09
CA TYR A 338 10.29 -5.62 -2.60
C TYR A 338 10.29 -5.12 -4.03
N TYR A 339 11.06 -4.07 -4.25
CA TYR A 339 11.18 -3.43 -5.55
C TYR A 339 12.59 -3.72 -6.09
N PRO A 340 12.73 -4.71 -6.99
CA PRO A 340 14.03 -5.03 -7.56
C PRO A 340 14.51 -3.89 -8.48
N PRO A 341 15.83 -3.76 -8.71
CA PRO A 341 16.36 -2.84 -9.69
C PRO A 341 15.72 -3.06 -11.07
N CYS A 342 15.48 -1.98 -11.79
CA CYS A 342 14.92 -1.97 -13.14
C CYS A 342 15.91 -1.32 -14.10
N GLN A 343 16.09 -1.90 -15.29
CA GLN A 343 16.98 -1.34 -16.33
C GLN A 343 16.34 -0.16 -17.08
N GLU A 344 15.00 -0.14 -17.17
CA GLU A 344 14.21 0.93 -17.81
C GLU A 344 13.24 1.54 -16.77
N PRO A 345 13.75 2.11 -15.66
CA PRO A 345 12.90 2.62 -14.59
C PRO A 345 11.92 3.69 -15.08
N GLU A 346 12.27 4.48 -16.09
CA GLU A 346 11.48 5.54 -16.72
C GLU A 346 10.24 5.03 -17.47
N LEU A 347 10.09 3.72 -17.66
CA LEU A 347 8.93 3.12 -18.34
C LEU A 347 7.95 2.45 -17.37
N THR A 348 8.29 2.32 -16.08
CA THR A 348 7.51 1.52 -15.13
C THR A 348 7.37 2.13 -13.75
N PHE A 349 6.50 1.54 -12.92
CA PHE A 349 6.35 1.86 -11.51
C PHE A 349 6.52 0.65 -10.62
N GLY A 350 7.17 0.86 -9.47
CA GLY A 350 7.09 -0.09 -8.36
C GLY A 350 5.64 -0.32 -7.92
N THR A 351 4.88 0.74 -7.67
CA THR A 351 3.41 0.71 -7.58
C THR A 351 2.89 1.96 -8.27
N GLY A 352 1.81 1.85 -9.06
CA GLY A 352 1.24 3.00 -9.74
C GLY A 352 0.48 3.96 -8.81
N PRO A 353 0.09 5.13 -9.34
CA PRO A 353 -0.67 6.15 -8.60
C PRO A 353 -1.97 5.59 -8.02
N HIS A 354 -2.20 5.78 -6.72
CA HIS A 354 -3.44 5.38 -6.06
C HIS A 354 -3.73 6.24 -4.83
N CYS A 355 -4.91 6.11 -4.26
CA CYS A 355 -5.17 6.55 -2.89
C CYS A 355 -5.33 5.30 -2.02
N ASP A 356 -4.89 5.38 -0.77
CA ASP A 356 -5.08 4.27 0.17
C ASP A 356 -6.56 4.22 0.60
N PRO A 357 -7.30 3.13 0.34
CA PRO A 357 -8.71 3.03 0.73
C PRO A 357 -8.90 2.79 2.24
N THR A 358 -7.87 3.00 3.05
CA THR A 358 -7.77 2.56 4.45
C THR A 358 -8.00 3.74 5.38
N SER A 359 -7.82 3.56 6.69
CA SER A 359 -7.93 4.67 7.64
C SER A 359 -6.57 5.30 7.92
N LEU A 360 -5.58 4.45 8.19
CA LEU A 360 -4.21 4.85 8.50
C LEU A 360 -3.25 3.85 7.89
N THR A 361 -2.15 4.35 7.35
CA THR A 361 -1.02 3.52 6.92
C THR A 361 0.25 4.02 7.61
N ILE A 362 1.03 3.08 8.16
CA ILE A 362 2.34 3.30 8.77
C ILE A 362 3.37 2.60 7.88
N LEU A 363 4.27 3.37 7.30
CA LEU A 363 5.29 2.90 6.37
C LEU A 363 6.67 2.95 7.04
N LEU A 364 7.29 1.77 7.11
CA LEU A 364 8.72 1.61 7.33
C LEU A 364 9.41 1.42 5.98
N GLN A 365 10.40 2.26 5.69
CA GLN A 365 11.23 2.20 4.48
C GLN A 365 12.68 1.95 4.87
N GLN A 366 13.41 1.18 4.07
CA GLN A 366 14.86 1.08 4.22
C GLN A 366 15.54 2.40 3.85
N ASP A 367 16.44 2.88 4.71
CA ASP A 367 17.01 4.24 4.65
C ASP A 367 17.81 4.55 3.36
N GLU A 368 18.34 3.54 2.68
CA GLU A 368 19.35 3.72 1.62
C GLU A 368 18.77 4.02 0.23
N VAL A 369 17.46 3.82 0.02
CA VAL A 369 16.85 3.93 -1.30
C VAL A 369 15.60 4.81 -1.25
N ASP A 370 15.61 5.89 -2.01
CA ASP A 370 14.43 6.73 -2.24
C ASP A 370 13.41 5.99 -3.12
N GLY A 371 12.12 6.17 -2.83
CA GLY A 371 11.07 5.56 -3.67
C GLY A 371 9.65 6.03 -3.41
N LEU A 372 9.37 6.72 -2.30
CA LEU A 372 8.03 7.26 -2.05
C LEU A 372 7.87 8.66 -2.67
N GLN A 373 6.80 8.85 -3.43
CA GLN A 373 6.35 10.16 -3.88
C GLN A 373 4.86 10.38 -3.59
N VAL A 374 4.49 11.64 -3.38
CA VAL A 374 3.14 12.11 -3.06
C VAL A 374 2.76 13.24 -4.00
N PHE A 375 1.56 13.21 -4.55
CA PHE A 375 1.05 14.28 -5.40
C PHE A 375 0.49 15.41 -4.53
N SER A 376 1.14 16.58 -4.55
CA SER A 376 0.74 17.74 -3.74
C SER A 376 1.06 19.04 -4.47
N GLY A 377 0.09 19.97 -4.51
CA GLY A 377 0.25 21.24 -5.21
C GLY A 377 0.32 21.10 -6.74
N GLY A 378 -0.33 20.07 -7.31
CA GLY A 378 -0.35 19.83 -8.75
C GLY A 378 0.90 19.15 -9.32
N GLU A 379 1.80 18.68 -8.45
CA GLU A 379 3.04 18.02 -8.86
C GLU A 379 3.40 16.87 -7.91
N TRP A 380 4.17 15.90 -8.42
CA TRP A 380 4.74 14.83 -7.61
C TRP A 380 5.90 15.36 -6.75
N ARG A 381 5.97 14.90 -5.50
CA ARG A 381 7.00 15.31 -4.54
C ARG A 381 7.57 14.11 -3.81
N VAL A 382 8.89 14.01 -3.76
CA VAL A 382 9.62 12.92 -3.08
C VAL A 382 9.50 13.05 -1.58
N VAL A 383 9.20 11.94 -0.90
CA VAL A 383 9.28 11.83 0.56
C VAL A 383 10.58 11.13 0.90
N ARG A 384 11.41 11.77 1.73
CA ARG A 384 12.64 11.20 2.27
C ARG A 384 12.48 10.99 3.77
N PRO A 385 12.22 9.76 4.21
CA PRO A 385 12.15 9.44 5.63
C PRO A 385 13.48 9.78 6.32
N LEU A 386 13.43 10.31 7.53
CA LEU A 386 14.62 10.35 8.38
C LEU A 386 15.00 8.93 8.84
N PRO A 387 16.28 8.65 9.10
CA PRO A 387 16.69 7.37 9.65
C PRO A 387 15.91 7.02 10.92
N GLY A 388 15.29 5.84 10.92
CA GLY A 388 14.46 5.35 12.03
C GLY A 388 13.10 6.06 12.18
N ALA A 389 12.70 6.92 11.25
CA ALA A 389 11.35 7.49 11.23
C ALA A 389 10.37 6.59 10.48
N LEU A 390 9.09 6.68 10.87
CA LEU A 390 7.99 6.04 10.16
C LEU A 390 7.19 7.11 9.41
N VAL A 391 6.85 6.85 8.15
CA VAL A 391 5.98 7.72 7.37
C VAL A 391 4.53 7.32 7.62
N ILE A 392 3.70 8.30 7.94
CA ILE A 392 2.28 8.13 8.19
C ILE A 392 1.50 8.75 7.03
N ASN A 393 0.49 8.04 6.55
CA ASN A 393 -0.52 8.60 5.66
C ASN A 393 -1.93 8.29 6.12
N ILE A 394 -2.81 9.28 5.92
CA ILE A 394 -4.24 9.16 6.19
C ILE A 394 -4.92 8.63 4.93
N GLY A 395 -5.69 7.56 5.07
CA GLY A 395 -6.40 6.96 3.95
C GLY A 395 -7.78 7.58 3.70
N ASP A 396 -8.34 7.28 2.53
CA ASP A 396 -9.61 7.81 2.04
C ASP A 396 -10.76 7.54 3.00
N THR A 397 -10.81 6.37 3.64
CA THR A 397 -11.93 6.04 4.53
C THR A 397 -11.99 6.99 5.71
N PHE A 398 -10.84 7.35 6.29
CA PHE A 398 -10.81 8.32 7.37
C PHE A 398 -11.21 9.71 6.87
N MET A 399 -10.67 10.14 5.72
CA MET A 399 -11.01 11.44 5.13
C MET A 399 -12.50 11.58 4.79
N PHE A 400 -13.13 10.56 4.22
CA PHE A 400 -14.55 10.62 3.84
C PHE A 400 -15.49 10.49 5.05
N SER A 401 -15.10 9.71 6.06
CA SER A 401 -15.97 9.42 7.20
C SER A 401 -15.86 10.50 8.28
N PHE A 402 -14.75 11.24 8.33
CA PHE A 402 -14.42 12.13 9.44
C PHE A 402 -13.80 13.49 9.04
N GLY A 403 -13.56 13.77 7.75
CA GLY A 403 -12.81 14.95 7.25
C GLY A 403 -13.62 16.08 6.62
#